data_AF-A0A919IF73-F1
#
_entry.id   AF-A0A919IF73-F1
#
_cell.length_a   1.000
_cell.length_b   1.000
_cell.length_c   1.000
_cell.angle_alpha   90.00
_cell.angle_beta   90.00
_cell.angle_gamma   90.00
#
_symmetry.space_group_name_H-M   'P 1'
#
loop_
_entity.id
_entity.type
_entity.pdbx_description
1 polymer ?
#
loop_
_entity_poly.entity_id
_entity_poly.type
_entity_poly.pdbx_seq_one_letter_code
_entity_poly.pdbx_strand_id
1 'polypeptide(L)'
;MSGKRVSPMTVTTCGLLICLGVPAAVPLSLLLAAALVLVAALADGLDGAVAVVSGRVTRTGFVYDSVADRIGEAAWLVAFWLAGAPGWLVAVAGAASWLHEYVRARAVAAGMSEIGVVTVAERPTRALIAGLGLAALAVVDLPWLPPAFWAALQIAGLTQLSVVVHRALR
;
A
#
# COMPACT_ATOMS: atom_id res chain seq x y z
N MET A 1 -16.70 -33.23 5.92
CA MET A 1 -15.26 -32.91 6.10
C MET A 1 -15.12 -31.39 6.25
N SER A 2 -15.10 -30.90 7.49
CA SER A 2 -15.02 -29.47 7.79
C SER A 2 -13.55 -29.04 7.77
N GLY A 3 -13.07 -28.58 6.60
CA GLY A 3 -11.79 -27.90 6.53
C GLY A 3 -11.90 -26.59 7.31
N LYS A 4 -10.98 -26.33 8.25
CA LYS A 4 -10.89 -25.07 8.99
C LYS A 4 -10.73 -23.93 7.98
N ARG A 5 -11.84 -23.28 7.60
CA ARG A 5 -11.84 -22.19 6.63
C ARG A 5 -11.36 -20.94 7.34
N VAL A 6 -10.17 -20.47 6.97
CA VAL A 6 -9.62 -19.20 7.45
C VAL A 6 -10.58 -18.08 7.02
N SER A 7 -10.97 -17.23 7.97
CA SER A 7 -11.81 -16.07 7.69
C SER A 7 -11.00 -15.03 6.91
N PRO A 8 -11.58 -14.33 5.90
CA PRO A 8 -10.90 -13.23 5.21
C PRO A 8 -10.28 -12.20 6.18
N MET A 9 -10.93 -11.94 7.31
CA MET A 9 -10.44 -11.03 8.34
C MET A 9 -9.18 -11.53 9.06
N THR A 10 -9.01 -12.85 9.20
CA THR A 10 -7.80 -13.44 9.76
C THR A 10 -6.61 -13.17 8.84
N VAL A 11 -6.81 -13.28 7.53
CA VAL A 11 -5.76 -13.00 6.55
C VAL A 11 -5.35 -11.53 6.61
N THR A 12 -6.31 -10.59 6.49
CA THR A 12 -6.03 -9.15 6.57
C THR A 12 -5.29 -8.80 7.87
N THR A 13 -5.68 -9.42 8.99
CA THR A 13 -5.00 -9.22 10.28
C THR A 13 -3.58 -9.76 10.26
N CYS A 14 -3.35 -10.95 9.70
CA CYS A 14 -2.01 -11.53 9.56
C CYS A 14 -1.12 -10.67 8.65
N GLY A 15 -1.61 -10.24 7.49
CA GLY A 15 -0.90 -9.35 6.57
C GLY A 15 -0.53 -8.01 7.23
N LEU A 16 -1.47 -7.43 7.99
CA LEU A 16 -1.22 -6.22 8.77
C LEU A 16 -0.12 -6.43 9.82
N LEU A 17 -0.15 -7.53 10.57
CA LEU A 17 0.88 -7.85 11.56
C LEU A 17 2.27 -7.98 10.92
N ILE A 18 2.36 -8.58 9.73
CA ILE A 18 3.62 -8.66 8.96
C ILE A 18 4.08 -7.24 8.60
N CYS A 19 3.19 -6.39 8.09
CA CYS A 19 3.53 -4.99 7.77
C CYS A 19 4.01 -4.21 8.99
N LEU A 20 3.36 -4.37 10.15
CA LEU A 20 3.76 -3.73 11.40
C LEU A 20 5.13 -4.22 11.92
N GLY A 21 5.56 -5.42 11.52
CA GLY A 21 6.90 -5.94 11.79
C GLY A 21 8.00 -5.30 10.95
N VAL A 22 7.67 -4.66 9.81
CA VAL A 22 8.66 -4.10 8.88
C VAL A 22 9.56 -3.04 9.56
N PRO A 23 9.03 -2.01 10.27
CA PRO A 23 9.87 -1.08 11.02
C PRO A 23 10.81 -1.75 12.03
N ALA A 24 10.33 -2.78 12.75
CA ALA A 24 11.11 -3.48 13.75
C ALA A 24 12.25 -4.33 13.12
N ALA A 25 12.10 -4.72 11.86
CA ALA A 25 13.13 -5.45 11.12
C ALA A 25 14.26 -4.55 10.61
N VAL A 26 14.03 -3.24 10.43
CA VAL A 26 15.04 -2.29 9.93
C VAL A 26 16.36 -2.34 10.70
N PRO A 27 16.40 -2.23 12.05
CA PRO A 27 17.65 -2.30 12.80
C PRO A 27 18.31 -3.69 12.77
N LEU A 28 17.57 -4.74 12.40
CA LEU A 28 18.08 -6.11 12.32
C LEU A 28 18.70 -6.39 10.95
N SER A 29 17.99 -6.03 9.88
CA SER A 29 18.41 -6.20 8.49
C SER A 29 17.42 -5.52 7.54
N LEU A 30 17.93 -4.64 6.67
CA LEU A 30 17.13 -4.05 5.60
C LEU A 30 16.60 -5.09 4.60
N LEU A 31 17.33 -6.18 4.38
CA LEU A 31 16.88 -7.29 3.55
C LEU A 31 15.73 -8.07 4.20
N LEU A 32 15.74 -8.22 5.53
CA LEU A 32 14.62 -8.81 6.26
C LEU A 32 13.38 -7.91 6.17
N ALA A 33 13.54 -6.60 6.41
CA ALA A 33 12.46 -5.64 6.27
C ALA A 33 11.85 -5.68 4.85
N ALA A 34 12.70 -5.69 3.82
CA ALA A 34 12.28 -5.84 2.43
C ALA A 34 11.51 -7.15 2.17
N ALA A 35 12.01 -8.27 2.68
CA ALA A 35 11.36 -9.57 2.53
C ALA A 35 9.96 -9.58 3.17
N LEU A 36 9.81 -9.01 4.37
CA LEU A 36 8.51 -8.90 5.04
C LEU A 36 7.49 -8.09 4.20
N VAL A 37 7.92 -6.98 3.59
CA VAL A 37 7.05 -6.20 2.69
C VAL A 37 6.59 -7.05 1.51
N LEU A 38 7.51 -7.72 0.82
CA LEU A 38 7.19 -8.49 -0.38
C LEU A 38 6.31 -9.71 -0.06
N VAL A 39 6.54 -10.37 1.07
CA VAL A 39 5.69 -11.47 1.54
C VAL A 39 4.28 -10.98 1.87
N ALA A 40 4.14 -9.85 2.58
CA ALA A 40 2.84 -9.26 2.86
C ALA A 40 2.10 -8.86 1.58
N ALA A 41 2.79 -8.23 0.64
CA ALA A 41 2.21 -7.81 -0.64
C ALA A 41 1.77 -8.99 -1.51
N LEU A 42 2.54 -10.09 -1.51
CA LEU A 42 2.18 -11.31 -2.22
C LEU A 42 0.96 -11.98 -1.58
N ALA A 43 0.93 -12.07 -0.24
CA ALA A 43 -0.21 -12.63 0.48
C ALA A 43 -1.50 -11.85 0.17
N ASP A 44 -1.48 -10.52 0.32
CA ASP A 44 -2.64 -9.66 0.01
C ASP A 44 -3.12 -9.81 -1.44
N GLY A 45 -2.21 -9.89 -2.40
CA GLY A 45 -2.57 -10.08 -3.81
C GLY A 45 -3.26 -11.42 -4.07
N LEU A 46 -2.76 -12.49 -3.45
CA LEU A 46 -3.35 -13.83 -3.55
C LEU A 46 -4.71 -13.89 -2.85
N ASP A 47 -4.82 -13.34 -1.65
CA ASP A 47 -6.05 -13.37 -0.86
C ASP A 47 -7.16 -12.50 -1.47
N GLY A 48 -6.81 -11.35 -2.06
CA GLY A 48 -7.74 -10.55 -2.86
C GLY A 48 -8.30 -11.34 -4.05
N ALA A 49 -7.43 -12.02 -4.80
CA ALA A 49 -7.86 -12.86 -5.92
C ALA A 49 -8.76 -14.03 -5.47
N VAL A 50 -8.39 -14.70 -4.37
CA VAL A 50 -9.17 -15.83 -3.81
C VAL A 50 -10.51 -15.35 -3.27
N ALA A 51 -10.59 -14.18 -2.62
CA ALA A 51 -11.84 -13.62 -2.09
C ALA A 51 -12.83 -13.28 -3.20
N VAL A 52 -12.35 -12.73 -4.31
CA VAL A 52 -13.15 -12.43 -5.52
C VAL A 52 -13.69 -13.72 -6.12
N VAL A 53 -12.82 -14.72 -6.36
CA VAL A 53 -13.22 -15.99 -6.98
C VAL A 53 -14.16 -16.80 -6.07
N SER A 54 -14.00 -16.70 -4.75
CA SER A 54 -14.82 -17.45 -3.79
C SER A 54 -16.14 -16.77 -3.39
N GLY A 55 -16.43 -15.56 -3.90
CA GLY A 55 -17.67 -14.84 -3.63
C GLY A 55 -17.85 -14.42 -2.16
N ARG A 56 -16.77 -14.26 -1.40
CA ARG A 56 -16.80 -13.97 0.06
C ARG A 56 -16.58 -12.51 0.41
N VAL A 57 -16.71 -11.61 -0.56
CA VAL A 57 -16.51 -10.17 -0.36
C VAL A 57 -17.66 -9.61 0.48
N THR A 58 -17.35 -9.04 1.65
CA THR A 58 -18.32 -8.35 2.50
C THR A 58 -18.02 -6.86 2.53
N ARG A 59 -19.05 -6.01 2.67
CA ARG A 59 -18.87 -4.55 2.75
C ARG A 59 -18.00 -4.13 3.94
N THR A 60 -18.19 -4.79 5.08
CA THR A 60 -17.40 -4.56 6.29
C THR A 60 -15.94 -4.97 6.10
N GLY A 61 -15.70 -6.13 5.47
CA GLY A 61 -14.35 -6.59 5.13
C GLY A 61 -13.63 -5.61 4.22
N PHE A 62 -14.32 -5.10 3.18
CA PHE A 62 -13.77 -4.09 2.27
C PHE A 62 -13.28 -2.82 3.01
N VAL A 63 -14.03 -2.34 4.00
CA VAL A 63 -13.63 -1.17 4.81
C VAL A 63 -12.41 -1.49 5.67
N TYR A 64 -12.41 -2.61 6.40
CA TYR A 64 -11.28 -2.97 7.27
C TYR A 64 -10.01 -3.27 6.49
N ASP A 65 -10.13 -3.87 5.30
CA ASP A 65 -9.02 -4.12 4.39
C ASP A 65 -8.40 -2.79 3.92
N SER A 66 -9.23 -1.83 3.51
CA SER A 66 -8.78 -0.47 3.17
C SER A 66 -8.05 0.22 4.32
N VAL A 67 -8.51 0.05 5.57
CA VAL A 67 -7.85 0.59 6.76
C VAL A 67 -6.52 -0.12 7.03
N ALA A 68 -6.50 -1.46 6.98
CA ALA A 68 -5.29 -2.25 7.15
C ALA A 68 -4.21 -1.85 6.13
N ASP A 69 -4.61 -1.61 4.89
CA ASP A 69 -3.73 -1.11 3.82
C ASP A 69 -3.10 0.24 4.16
N ARG A 70 -3.88 1.19 4.69
CA ARG A 70 -3.35 2.50 5.10
C ARG A 70 -2.33 2.37 6.22
N ILE A 71 -2.59 1.49 7.19
CA ILE A 71 -1.69 1.24 8.33
C ILE A 71 -0.42 0.51 7.85
N GLY A 72 -0.56 -0.46 6.95
CA GLY A 72 0.56 -1.19 6.37
C GLY A 72 1.51 -0.28 5.58
N GLU A 73 0.96 0.61 4.74
CA GLU A 73 1.78 1.61 4.03
C GLU A 73 2.47 2.59 4.99
N ALA A 74 1.78 3.00 6.06
CA ALA A 74 2.40 3.83 7.10
C ALA A 74 3.58 3.11 7.76
N ALA A 75 3.47 1.81 8.02
CA ALA A 75 4.57 1.02 8.55
C ALA A 75 5.76 0.96 7.58
N TRP A 76 5.53 0.79 6.27
CA TRP A 76 6.61 0.82 5.28
C TRP A 76 7.30 2.19 5.19
N LEU A 77 6.52 3.27 5.27
CA LEU A 77 7.02 4.63 5.30
C LEU A 77 7.85 4.92 6.57
N VAL A 78 7.40 4.45 7.73
CA VAL A 78 8.19 4.50 8.98
C VAL A 78 9.50 3.70 8.82
N ALA A 79 9.47 2.56 8.14
CA ALA A 79 10.69 1.79 7.89
C ALA A 79 11.71 2.58 7.06
N PHE A 80 11.29 3.36 6.06
CA PHE A 80 12.20 4.27 5.35
C PHE A 80 12.77 5.36 6.26
N TRP A 81 11.95 5.94 7.13
CA TRP A 81 12.44 6.93 8.09
C TRP A 81 13.50 6.34 9.03
N LEU A 82 13.25 5.14 9.57
CA LEU A 82 14.20 4.41 10.41
C LEU A 82 15.47 4.00 9.64
N ALA A 83 15.36 3.77 8.33
CA ALA A 83 16.49 3.52 7.43
C ALA A 83 17.27 4.79 7.04
N GLY A 84 16.93 5.95 7.60
CA GLY A 84 17.67 7.21 7.43
C GLY A 84 17.04 8.21 6.45
N ALA A 85 15.85 7.93 5.93
CA ALA A 85 15.19 8.87 5.02
C ALA A 85 14.77 10.16 5.75
N PRO A 86 14.77 11.33 5.09
CA PRO A 86 14.27 12.56 5.70
C PRO A 86 12.78 12.43 6.06
N GLY A 87 12.44 12.71 7.33
CA GLY A 87 11.06 12.54 7.82
C GLY A 87 10.02 13.37 7.07
N TRP A 88 10.38 14.57 6.59
CA TRP A 88 9.49 15.40 5.77
C TRP A 88 9.13 14.72 4.44
N LEU A 89 10.07 14.00 3.84
CA LEU A 89 9.88 13.34 2.55
C LEU A 89 8.96 12.13 2.70
N VAL A 90 9.16 11.36 3.78
CA VAL A 90 8.27 10.27 4.18
C VAL A 90 6.85 10.78 4.44
N ALA A 91 6.71 11.92 5.13
CA ALA A 91 5.42 12.54 5.38
C ALA A 91 4.72 12.99 4.07
N VAL A 92 5.46 13.59 3.13
CA VAL A 92 4.91 13.97 1.82
C VAL A 92 4.46 12.74 1.02
N ALA A 93 5.27 11.68 0.97
CA ALA A 93 4.91 10.44 0.28
C ALA A 93 3.62 9.82 0.87
N GLY A 94 3.52 9.77 2.21
CA GLY A 94 2.33 9.28 2.91
C GLY A 94 1.10 10.14 2.67
N ALA A 95 1.22 11.45 2.82
CA ALA A 95 0.12 12.40 2.60
C ALA A 95 -0.41 12.33 1.17
N ALA A 96 0.48 12.26 0.16
CA ALA A 96 0.08 12.12 -1.23
C ALA A 96 -0.64 10.79 -1.50
N SER A 97 -0.23 9.70 -0.83
CA SER A 97 -0.83 8.37 -0.98
C SER A 97 -2.24 8.34 -0.41
N TRP A 98 -2.41 8.91 0.78
CA TRP A 98 -3.72 8.97 1.42
C TRP A 98 -4.66 9.95 0.72
N LEU A 99 -4.14 11.08 0.21
CA LEU A 99 -4.93 12.00 -0.60
C LEU A 99 -5.44 11.33 -1.89
N HIS A 100 -4.61 10.52 -2.55
CA HIS A 100 -5.02 9.76 -3.72
C HIS A 100 -6.18 8.82 -3.41
N GLU A 101 -6.05 7.96 -2.39
CA GLU A 101 -7.14 7.05 -2.02
C GLU A 101 -8.39 7.79 -1.54
N TYR A 102 -8.22 8.94 -0.87
CA TYR A 102 -9.34 9.78 -0.45
C TYR A 102 -10.10 10.36 -1.65
N VAL A 103 -9.39 10.92 -2.65
CA VAL A 103 -10.01 11.42 -3.88
C VAL A 103 -10.75 10.30 -4.59
N ARG A 104 -10.15 9.10 -4.65
CA ARG A 104 -10.77 7.91 -5.24
C ARG A 104 -12.09 7.55 -4.54
N ALA A 105 -12.06 7.45 -3.21
CA ALA A 105 -13.25 7.16 -2.41
C ALA A 105 -14.35 8.24 -2.55
N ARG A 106 -13.96 9.52 -2.59
CA ARG A 106 -14.90 10.63 -2.76
C ARG A 106 -15.50 10.69 -4.16
N ALA A 107 -14.74 10.33 -5.21
CA ALA A 107 -15.26 10.25 -6.56
C ALA A 107 -16.36 9.19 -6.69
N VAL A 108 -16.17 8.00 -6.12
CA VAL A 108 -17.20 6.94 -6.06
C VAL A 108 -18.42 7.43 -5.29
N ALA A 109 -18.21 8.03 -4.12
CA ALA A 109 -19.30 8.58 -3.31
C ALA A 109 -20.08 9.70 -4.03
N ALA A 110 -19.46 10.39 -4.98
CA ALA A 110 -20.09 11.41 -5.82
C ALA A 110 -20.86 10.83 -7.02
N GLY A 111 -20.93 9.51 -7.17
CA GLY A 111 -21.70 8.83 -8.22
C GLY A 111 -20.87 8.28 -9.38
N MET A 112 -19.53 8.33 -9.30
CA MET A 112 -18.67 7.72 -10.31
C MET A 112 -18.72 6.19 -10.19
N SER A 113 -19.37 5.53 -11.16
CA SER A 113 -19.63 4.08 -11.13
C SER A 113 -18.40 3.22 -11.42
N GLU A 114 -17.47 3.72 -12.24
CA GLU A 114 -16.20 3.04 -12.51
C GLU A 114 -15.04 4.02 -12.39
N ILE A 115 -14.16 3.79 -11.42
CA ILE A 115 -12.80 4.33 -11.48
C ILE A 115 -12.00 3.42 -12.42
N GLY A 116 -12.33 3.47 -13.70
CA GLY A 116 -11.72 2.65 -14.75
C GLY A 116 -10.27 3.00 -15.08
N VAL A 117 -9.61 3.81 -14.24
CA VAL A 117 -8.23 4.24 -14.46
C VAL A 117 -7.31 3.60 -13.43
N VAL A 118 -6.45 2.74 -13.94
CA VAL A 118 -5.24 2.28 -13.29
C VAL A 118 -4.21 3.41 -13.38
N THR A 119 -3.83 3.96 -12.24
CA THR A 119 -2.81 5.00 -12.16
C THR A 119 -1.42 4.38 -12.04
N VAL A 120 -0.37 5.18 -12.21
CA VAL A 120 1.00 4.69 -11.93
C VAL A 120 1.27 4.46 -10.44
N ALA A 121 0.39 4.95 -9.56
CA ALA A 121 0.58 4.99 -8.12
C ALA A 121 -0.26 3.97 -7.36
N GLU A 122 -0.71 2.90 -8.02
CA GLU A 122 -1.49 1.85 -7.35
C GLU A 122 -0.71 1.19 -6.22
N ARG A 123 -1.44 0.60 -5.26
CA ARG A 123 -0.87 -0.07 -4.09
C ARG A 123 0.21 -1.11 -4.43
N PRO A 124 0.07 -1.99 -5.44
CA PRO A 124 1.13 -2.92 -5.81
C PRO A 124 2.43 -2.21 -6.20
N THR A 125 2.36 -1.07 -6.90
CA THR A 125 3.54 -0.26 -7.22
C THR A 125 4.20 0.26 -5.95
N ARG A 126 3.41 0.78 -5.00
CA ARG A 126 3.91 1.27 -3.71
C ARG A 126 4.59 0.15 -2.89
N ALA A 127 4.00 -1.05 -2.89
CA ALA A 127 4.58 -2.22 -2.24
C ALA A 127 5.91 -2.65 -2.87
N LEU A 128 6.01 -2.60 -4.21
CA LEU A 128 7.27 -2.85 -4.91
C LEU A 128 8.34 -1.80 -4.57
N ILE A 129 7.98 -0.52 -4.53
CA ILE A 129 8.90 0.54 -4.10
C ILE A 129 9.36 0.32 -2.65
N ALA A 130 8.44 -0.04 -1.76
CA ALA A 130 8.75 -0.36 -0.36
C ALA A 130 9.75 -1.51 -0.24
N GLY A 131 9.43 -2.67 -0.83
CA GLY A 131 10.25 -3.86 -0.73
C GLY A 131 11.59 -3.73 -1.44
N LEU A 132 11.57 -3.35 -2.73
CA LEU A 132 12.80 -3.19 -3.51
C LEU A 132 13.63 -1.99 -3.04
N GLY A 133 12.99 -0.92 -2.57
CA GLY A 133 13.66 0.23 -2.01
C GLY A 133 14.43 -0.13 -0.75
N LEU A 134 13.81 -0.81 0.21
CA LEU A 134 14.50 -1.29 1.42
C LEU A 134 15.65 -2.25 1.07
N ALA A 135 15.46 -3.14 0.09
CA ALA A 135 16.52 -4.03 -0.37
C ALA A 135 17.68 -3.26 -1.03
N ALA A 136 17.38 -2.23 -1.84
CA ALA A 136 18.39 -1.38 -2.46
C ALA A 136 19.20 -0.59 -1.43
N LEU A 137 18.56 -0.14 -0.34
CA LEU A 137 19.27 0.54 0.75
C LEU A 137 20.26 -0.37 1.49
N ALA A 138 20.14 -1.69 1.37
CA ALA A 138 21.14 -2.62 1.91
C ALA A 138 22.47 -2.59 1.14
N VAL A 139 22.47 -2.05 -0.08
CA VAL A 139 23.65 -2.00 -0.98
C VAL A 139 24.03 -0.58 -1.41
N VAL A 140 23.10 0.38 -1.36
CA VAL A 140 23.29 1.77 -1.80
C VAL A 140 22.85 2.72 -0.69
N ASP A 141 23.75 3.59 -0.24
CA ASP A 141 23.49 4.58 0.80
C ASP A 141 22.81 5.86 0.26
N LEU A 142 21.57 5.70 -0.21
CA LEU A 142 20.71 6.79 -0.69
C LEU A 142 19.33 6.71 -0.05
N PRO A 143 19.21 6.91 1.27
CA PRO A 143 17.97 6.65 2.02
C PRO A 143 16.79 7.54 1.59
N TRP A 144 17.05 8.69 0.97
CA TRP A 144 16.02 9.57 0.42
C TRP A 144 15.40 9.03 -0.88
N LEU A 145 16.07 8.15 -1.61
CA LEU A 145 15.69 7.78 -2.97
C LEU A 145 14.37 6.99 -3.04
N PRO A 146 14.15 5.91 -2.26
CA PRO A 146 12.88 5.18 -2.32
C PRO A 146 11.64 6.02 -1.97
N PRO A 147 11.59 6.79 -0.86
CA PRO A 147 10.42 7.62 -0.57
C PRO A 147 10.28 8.80 -1.55
N ALA A 148 11.37 9.32 -2.14
CA ALA A 148 11.28 10.31 -3.22
C ALA A 148 10.60 9.72 -4.47
N PHE A 149 11.00 8.50 -4.86
CA PHE A 149 10.40 7.82 -6.01
C PHE A 149 8.93 7.49 -5.76
N TRP A 150 8.59 7.03 -4.55
CA TRP A 150 7.21 6.87 -4.11
C TRP A 150 6.44 8.19 -4.26
N ALA A 151 6.91 9.28 -3.66
CA ALA A 151 6.23 10.58 -3.71
C ALA A 151 6.02 11.07 -5.14
N ALA A 152 7.04 10.93 -6.00
CA ALA A 152 6.96 11.33 -7.40
C ALA A 152 5.88 10.57 -8.17
N LEU A 153 5.85 9.23 -8.05
CA LEU A 153 4.79 8.43 -8.68
C LEU A 153 3.42 8.78 -8.10
N GLN A 154 3.34 9.06 -6.81
CA GLN A 154 2.10 9.41 -6.14
C GLN A 154 1.50 10.73 -6.64
N ILE A 155 2.34 11.73 -6.87
CA ILE A 155 1.93 13.01 -7.47
C ILE A 155 1.47 12.80 -8.91
N ALA A 156 2.21 12.00 -9.69
CA ALA A 156 1.81 11.66 -11.06
C ALA A 156 0.46 10.92 -11.10
N GLY A 157 0.28 9.92 -10.24
CA GLY A 157 -0.97 9.16 -10.14
C GLY A 157 -2.14 10.00 -9.64
N LEU A 158 -1.92 10.90 -8.68
CA LEU A 158 -2.94 11.84 -8.22
C LEU A 158 -3.38 12.76 -9.35
N THR A 159 -2.44 13.25 -10.16
CA THR A 159 -2.75 14.08 -11.32
C THR A 159 -3.59 13.31 -12.34
N GLN A 160 -3.20 12.06 -12.66
CA GLN A 160 -3.99 11.18 -13.52
C GLN A 160 -5.43 11.01 -12.99
N LEU A 161 -5.57 10.70 -11.70
CA LEU A 161 -6.87 10.52 -11.06
C LEU A 161 -7.70 11.80 -11.12
N SER A 162 -7.12 12.96 -10.77
CA SER A 162 -7.85 14.24 -10.77
C SER A 162 -8.37 14.61 -12.16
N VAL A 163 -7.59 14.38 -13.22
CA VAL A 163 -8.04 14.61 -14.60
C VAL A 163 -9.24 13.72 -14.95
N VAL A 164 -9.20 12.46 -14.54
CA VAL A 164 -10.26 11.48 -14.83
C VAL A 164 -11.53 11.83 -14.07
N VAL A 165 -11.41 12.11 -12.77
CA VAL A 165 -12.55 12.52 -11.92
C VAL A 165 -13.20 13.78 -12.48
N HIS A 166 -12.40 14.77 -12.90
CA HIS A 166 -12.91 15.99 -13.50
C HIS A 166 -13.69 15.75 -14.80
N ARG A 167 -13.26 14.80 -15.62
CA ARG A 167 -13.94 14.46 -16.89
C ARG A 167 -15.19 13.62 -16.67
N ALA A 168 -15.21 12.75 -15.65
CA ALA A 168 -16.31 11.83 -15.39
C ALA A 168 -17.49 12.48 -14.64
N LEU A 169 -17.22 13.52 -13.84
CA LEU A 169 -18.24 14.19 -13.01
C LEU A 169 -18.69 15.56 -13.57
N ARG A 170 -18.38 15.84 -14.84
CA ARG A 170 -18.90 16.98 -15.60
C ARG A 170 -19.88 16.49 -16.64
#